data_AF-A0A842MPJ1-F1
#
_entry.id   AF-A0A842MPJ1-F1
#
_cell.length_a   1.000
_cell.length_b   1.000
_cell.length_c   1.000
_cell.angle_alpha   90.00
_cell.angle_beta   90.00
_cell.angle_gamma   90.00
#
_symmetry.space_group_name_H-M   'P 1'
#
loop_
_entity.id
_entity.type
_entity.pdbx_description
1 polymer ?
#
loop_
_entity_poly.entity_id
_entity_poly.type
_entity_poly.pdbx_seq_one_letter_code
_entity_poly.pdbx_strand_id
1 'polypeptide(L)'
;MKKIKPARNTLILFLGIILIIFVILVAPSIYKSYKDILNPNPDSDGDGVPDKDDAFPYDPKEWRDSDGDGIGDNADNDDDNDGVLDSFDYLPYDDAKIKIEVLKIRIKDYPLIGDKSDIFLKIFINNNEYRFPEKGYITFDIDKDTYVECNITHDIDDSVGYHQIRIEMYYKTVAGIDKKIDINPKKDENYINISYYIGNKVGYQWPTNKEYECYDGSDDGARERDAMICFRIVTVS
;
A
#
# COMPACT_ATOMS: atom_id res chain seq x y z
N MET A 1 -79.46 -30.22 40.20
CA MET A 1 -78.81 -29.74 38.97
C MET A 1 -77.31 -29.52 39.23
N LYS A 2 -76.43 -30.43 38.80
CA LYS A 2 -74.98 -30.17 38.79
C LYS A 2 -74.65 -29.34 37.56
N LYS A 3 -74.31 -28.06 37.74
CA LYS A 3 -73.78 -27.21 36.66
C LYS A 3 -72.44 -27.77 36.20
N ILE A 4 -72.38 -28.35 35.01
CA ILE A 4 -71.12 -28.71 34.35
C ILE A 4 -70.45 -27.37 33.98
N LYS A 5 -69.32 -27.05 34.63
CA LYS A 5 -68.55 -25.81 34.35
C LYS A 5 -67.89 -25.92 32.97
N PRO A 6 -68.23 -25.08 31.97
CA PRO A 6 -67.60 -25.13 30.65
C PRO A 6 -66.27 -24.37 30.57
N ALA A 7 -65.91 -23.60 31.61
CA ALA A 7 -64.83 -22.61 31.53
C ALA A 7 -63.40 -23.17 31.53
N ARG A 8 -63.17 -24.40 32.02
CA ARG A 8 -61.80 -24.95 32.14
C ARG A 8 -61.27 -25.46 30.79
N ASN A 9 -62.14 -26.01 29.94
CA ASN A 9 -61.74 -26.56 28.65
C ASN A 9 -61.56 -25.47 27.59
N THR A 10 -62.38 -24.42 27.60
CA THR A 10 -62.21 -23.27 26.70
C THR A 10 -60.95 -22.46 27.02
N LEU A 11 -60.60 -22.31 28.30
CA LEU A 11 -59.36 -21.64 28.71
C LEU A 11 -58.11 -22.42 28.27
N ILE A 12 -58.12 -23.76 28.41
CA ILE A 12 -57.02 -24.61 27.94
C ILE A 12 -56.89 -24.53 26.41
N LEU A 13 -58.02 -24.55 25.68
CA LEU A 13 -58.02 -24.41 24.23
C LEU A 13 -57.48 -23.04 23.80
N PHE A 14 -57.90 -21.97 24.47
CA PHE A 14 -57.46 -20.60 24.21
C PHE A 14 -55.96 -20.40 24.51
N LEU A 15 -55.47 -20.93 25.62
CA LEU A 15 -54.04 -20.93 25.95
C LEU A 15 -53.23 -21.77 24.97
N GLY A 16 -53.77 -22.91 24.51
CA GLY A 16 -53.16 -23.73 23.46
C GLY A 16 -53.05 -22.99 22.13
N ILE A 17 -54.10 -22.27 21.72
CA ILE A 17 -54.09 -21.44 20.51
C ILE A 17 -53.07 -20.30 20.64
N ILE A 18 -53.00 -19.62 21.80
CA ILE A 18 -51.99 -18.57 22.05
C ILE A 18 -50.57 -19.14 21.97
N LEU A 19 -50.32 -20.31 22.55
CA LEU A 19 -49.01 -20.95 22.49
C LEU A 19 -48.64 -21.31 21.05
N ILE A 20 -49.57 -21.86 20.28
CA ILE A 20 -49.36 -22.18 18.85
C ILE A 20 -49.04 -20.92 18.06
N ILE A 21 -49.81 -19.85 18.26
CA ILE A 21 -49.56 -18.55 17.61
C ILE A 21 -48.19 -17.99 18.02
N PHE A 22 -47.83 -18.08 19.29
CA PHE A 22 -46.51 -17.64 19.78
C PHE A 22 -45.37 -18.44 19.15
N VAL A 23 -45.49 -19.77 19.07
CA VAL A 23 -44.49 -20.62 18.39
C VAL A 23 -44.39 -20.24 16.92
N ILE A 24 -45.50 -20.08 16.21
CA ILE A 24 -45.48 -19.72 14.78
C ILE A 24 -44.85 -18.34 14.55
N LEU A 25 -45.13 -17.36 15.40
CA LEU A 25 -44.64 -15.98 15.23
C LEU A 25 -43.21 -15.78 15.73
N VAL A 26 -42.79 -16.49 16.79
CA VAL A 26 -41.52 -16.22 17.49
C VAL A 26 -40.46 -17.29 17.21
N ALA A 27 -40.84 -18.55 17.00
CA ALA A 27 -39.86 -19.62 16.76
C ALA A 27 -39.00 -19.40 15.51
N PRO A 28 -39.49 -18.85 14.37
CA PRO A 28 -38.63 -18.55 13.23
C PRO A 28 -37.51 -17.56 13.56
N SER A 29 -37.82 -16.49 14.32
CA SER A 29 -36.84 -15.50 14.75
C SER A 29 -35.84 -16.07 15.76
N ILE A 30 -36.30 -16.89 16.71
CA ILE A 30 -35.41 -17.61 17.65
C ILE A 30 -34.51 -18.57 16.88
N TYR A 31 -35.06 -19.35 15.95
CA TYR A 31 -34.29 -20.32 15.16
C TYR A 31 -33.22 -19.64 14.29
N LYS A 32 -33.56 -18.53 13.62
CA LYS A 32 -32.58 -17.72 12.87
C LYS A 32 -31.47 -17.22 13.80
N SER A 33 -31.84 -16.62 14.94
CA SER A 33 -30.87 -16.13 15.92
C SER A 33 -29.96 -17.23 16.46
N TYR A 34 -30.48 -18.43 16.72
CA TYR A 34 -29.68 -19.58 17.16
C TYR A 34 -28.76 -20.10 16.05
N LYS A 35 -29.22 -20.14 14.79
CA LYS A 35 -28.40 -20.56 13.65
C LYS A 35 -27.20 -19.64 13.46
N ASP A 36 -27.41 -18.33 13.52
CA ASP A 36 -26.35 -17.33 13.38
C ASP A 36 -25.35 -17.39 14.56
N ILE A 37 -25.81 -17.75 15.77
CA ILE A 37 -24.93 -18.00 16.93
C ILE A 37 -24.13 -19.30 16.78
N LEU A 38 -24.74 -20.35 16.21
CA LEU A 38 -24.12 -21.67 16.06
C LEU A 38 -23.14 -21.73 14.89
N ASN A 39 -23.32 -20.89 13.87
CA ASN A 39 -22.38 -20.75 12.76
C ASN A 39 -22.05 -19.27 12.50
N PRO A 40 -21.12 -18.67 13.28
CA PRO A 40 -20.78 -17.26 13.16
C PRO A 40 -20.07 -16.90 11.85
N ASN A 41 -19.54 -17.90 11.13
CA ASN A 41 -18.87 -17.75 9.84
C ASN A 41 -19.54 -18.74 8.86
N PRO A 42 -20.75 -18.42 8.36
CA PRO A 42 -21.35 -19.24 7.32
C PRO A 42 -20.44 -19.27 6.08
N ASP A 43 -20.46 -20.41 5.42
CA ASP A 43 -19.72 -20.75 4.21
C ASP A 43 -20.75 -21.55 3.38
N SER A 44 -21.37 -20.85 2.43
CA SER A 44 -22.62 -21.24 1.77
C SER A 44 -22.39 -22.22 0.63
N ASP A 45 -21.21 -22.24 0.02
CA ASP A 45 -20.83 -23.17 -1.04
C ASP A 45 -19.77 -24.20 -0.61
N GLY A 46 -19.14 -24.00 0.55
CA GLY A 46 -18.28 -24.98 1.20
C GLY A 46 -16.85 -24.97 0.67
N ASP A 47 -16.37 -23.87 0.09
CA ASP A 47 -15.01 -23.74 -0.43
C ASP A 47 -13.96 -23.41 0.66
N GLY A 48 -14.43 -23.08 1.86
CA GLY A 48 -13.61 -22.76 3.02
C GLY A 48 -13.42 -21.27 3.30
N VAL A 49 -13.97 -20.38 2.47
CA VAL A 49 -14.02 -18.94 2.70
C VAL A 49 -15.39 -18.56 3.27
N PRO A 50 -15.47 -17.86 4.42
CA PRO A 50 -16.77 -17.46 4.94
C PRO A 50 -17.48 -16.47 4.01
N ASP A 51 -18.80 -16.56 3.86
CA ASP A 51 -19.67 -15.71 3.02
C ASP A 51 -19.41 -14.19 3.15
N LYS A 52 -18.89 -13.75 4.31
CA LYS A 52 -18.60 -12.33 4.59
C LYS A 52 -17.26 -11.84 4.04
N ASP A 53 -16.36 -12.77 3.73
CA ASP A 53 -15.01 -12.54 3.21
C ASP A 53 -14.87 -13.11 1.77
N ASP A 54 -15.97 -13.61 1.20
CA ASP A 54 -16.07 -14.27 -0.10
C ASP A 54 -16.81 -13.36 -1.10
N ALA A 55 -16.18 -13.08 -2.24
CA ALA A 55 -16.77 -12.30 -3.31
C ALA A 55 -17.89 -13.04 -4.07
N PHE A 56 -17.88 -14.38 -4.06
CA PHE A 56 -18.84 -15.25 -4.73
C PHE A 56 -19.40 -16.35 -3.78
N PRO A 57 -20.19 -16.00 -2.73
CA PRO A 57 -20.64 -16.93 -1.67
C PRO A 57 -21.49 -18.15 -2.09
N TYR A 58 -21.73 -18.34 -3.38
CA TYR A 58 -22.52 -19.45 -3.90
C TYR A 58 -21.82 -20.18 -5.06
N ASP A 59 -20.57 -19.85 -5.36
CA ASP A 59 -19.75 -20.54 -6.35
C ASP A 59 -18.50 -21.12 -5.68
N PRO A 60 -18.46 -22.45 -5.40
CA PRO A 60 -17.37 -23.06 -4.65
C PRO A 60 -16.02 -23.11 -5.40
N LYS A 61 -15.92 -22.44 -6.54
CA LYS A 61 -14.72 -22.30 -7.35
C LYS A 61 -14.13 -20.90 -7.33
N GLU A 62 -14.85 -19.90 -6.82
CA GLU A 62 -14.43 -18.51 -6.83
C GLU A 62 -14.66 -17.92 -5.44
N TRP A 63 -13.66 -17.21 -4.91
CA TRP A 63 -13.79 -16.57 -3.60
C TRP A 63 -13.26 -15.13 -3.57
N ARG A 64 -12.53 -14.71 -4.61
CA ARG A 64 -11.85 -13.42 -4.72
C ARG A 64 -12.14 -12.80 -6.09
N ASP A 65 -12.25 -11.47 -6.08
CA ASP A 65 -12.49 -10.57 -7.21
C ASP A 65 -11.58 -9.36 -6.95
N SER A 66 -10.33 -9.44 -7.41
CA SER A 66 -9.26 -8.52 -7.00
C SER A 66 -9.44 -7.11 -7.54
N ASP A 67 -10.00 -6.97 -8.74
CA ASP A 67 -10.26 -5.70 -9.41
C ASP A 67 -11.72 -5.21 -9.27
N GLY A 68 -12.63 -6.09 -8.83
CA GLY A 68 -14.04 -5.78 -8.60
C GLY A 68 -14.87 -5.73 -9.88
N ASP A 69 -14.48 -6.40 -10.96
CA ASP A 69 -15.23 -6.42 -12.22
C ASP A 69 -16.41 -7.43 -12.21
N GLY A 70 -16.43 -8.31 -11.20
CA GLY A 70 -17.45 -9.33 -10.99
C GLY A 70 -17.17 -10.68 -11.67
N ILE A 71 -15.97 -10.89 -12.22
CA ILE A 71 -15.39 -12.18 -12.59
C ILE A 71 -14.45 -12.61 -11.46
N GLY A 72 -14.49 -13.89 -11.07
CA GLY A 72 -13.61 -14.36 -10.00
C GLY A 72 -12.20 -14.62 -10.50
N ASP A 73 -11.20 -14.40 -9.64
CA ASP A 73 -9.77 -14.54 -9.96
C ASP A 73 -9.38 -15.93 -10.54
N ASN A 74 -10.15 -17.01 -10.31
CA ASN A 74 -9.82 -18.30 -10.95
C ASN A 74 -10.31 -18.40 -12.41
N ALA A 75 -11.22 -17.53 -12.82
CA ALA A 75 -11.80 -17.45 -14.16
C ALA A 75 -11.32 -16.23 -14.95
N ASP A 76 -10.84 -15.20 -14.28
CA ASP A 76 -10.14 -14.07 -14.89
C ASP A 76 -8.70 -14.46 -15.26
N ASN A 77 -8.08 -13.68 -16.14
CA ASN A 77 -6.73 -13.87 -16.64
C ASN A 77 -5.85 -12.63 -16.44
N ASP A 78 -6.37 -11.64 -15.72
CA ASP A 78 -5.83 -10.30 -15.47
C ASP A 78 -6.48 -9.80 -14.15
N ASP A 79 -6.20 -10.50 -13.03
CA ASP A 79 -7.06 -10.42 -11.83
C ASP A 79 -7.05 -9.02 -11.15
N ASP A 80 -6.10 -8.15 -11.46
CA ASP A 80 -6.07 -6.75 -11.00
C ASP A 80 -6.31 -5.69 -12.10
N ASN A 81 -6.52 -6.15 -13.33
CA ASN A 81 -6.88 -5.35 -14.50
C ASN A 81 -5.89 -4.20 -14.82
N ASP A 82 -4.61 -4.40 -14.53
CA ASP A 82 -3.53 -3.46 -14.87
C ASP A 82 -3.14 -3.54 -16.36
N GLY A 83 -3.60 -4.58 -17.06
CA GLY A 83 -3.38 -4.84 -18.48
C GLY A 83 -2.26 -5.85 -18.77
N VAL A 84 -1.73 -6.52 -17.74
CA VAL A 84 -0.76 -7.60 -17.79
C VAL A 84 -1.44 -8.91 -17.38
N LEU A 85 -1.40 -9.92 -18.25
CA LEU A 85 -2.00 -11.22 -17.89
C LEU A 85 -1.26 -11.88 -16.71
N ASP A 86 -1.97 -12.56 -15.80
CA ASP A 86 -1.40 -13.16 -14.57
C ASP A 86 -0.21 -14.09 -14.86
N SER A 87 -0.23 -14.75 -16.02
CA SER A 87 0.86 -15.64 -16.44
C SER A 87 2.20 -14.94 -16.70
N PHE A 88 2.18 -13.61 -16.84
CA PHE A 88 3.32 -12.74 -17.07
C PHE A 88 3.52 -11.72 -15.95
N ASP A 89 2.59 -11.65 -14.99
CA ASP A 89 2.65 -10.70 -13.88
C ASP A 89 3.36 -11.29 -12.65
N TYR A 90 4.20 -10.48 -12.00
CA TYR A 90 4.80 -10.79 -10.71
C TYR A 90 3.84 -10.59 -9.53
N LEU A 91 2.81 -9.75 -9.69
CA LEU A 91 1.84 -9.37 -8.67
C LEU A 91 0.40 -9.52 -9.17
N PRO A 92 -0.02 -10.73 -9.59
CA PRO A 92 -1.25 -10.98 -10.37
C PRO A 92 -2.57 -10.54 -9.73
N TYR A 93 -2.55 -10.05 -8.50
CA TYR A 93 -3.75 -9.69 -7.76
C TYR A 93 -3.73 -8.24 -7.24
N ASP A 94 -2.67 -7.48 -7.52
CA ASP A 94 -2.40 -6.17 -6.94
C ASP A 94 -1.53 -5.31 -7.88
N ASP A 95 -2.15 -4.39 -8.65
CA ASP A 95 -1.47 -3.39 -9.48
C ASP A 95 -0.38 -2.68 -8.67
N ALA A 96 0.85 -2.71 -9.17
CA ALA A 96 2.01 -2.26 -8.41
C ALA A 96 2.48 -0.84 -8.72
N LYS A 97 2.93 -0.15 -7.66
CA LYS A 97 3.57 1.16 -7.72
C LYS A 97 4.85 1.16 -6.91
N ILE A 98 5.85 1.87 -7.39
CA ILE A 98 7.06 2.19 -6.61
C ILE A 98 6.85 3.51 -5.88
N LYS A 99 6.99 3.47 -4.56
CA LYS A 99 7.05 4.63 -3.69
C LYS A 99 8.47 4.87 -3.19
N ILE A 100 9.03 6.03 -3.49
CA ILE A 100 10.32 6.50 -2.96
C ILE A 100 10.05 7.55 -1.88
N GLU A 101 10.55 7.30 -0.68
CA GLU A 101 10.39 8.19 0.47
C GLU A 101 11.77 8.69 0.88
N VAL A 102 12.09 9.94 0.53
CA VAL A 102 13.28 10.62 1.06
C VAL A 102 12.90 11.25 2.39
N LEU A 103 13.63 10.87 3.43
CA LEU A 103 13.28 11.16 4.82
C LEU A 103 14.17 12.24 5.43
N LYS A 104 15.44 12.26 5.01
CA LYS A 104 16.44 13.14 5.62
C LYS A 104 17.49 13.54 4.61
N ILE A 105 17.84 14.81 4.62
CA ILE A 105 18.93 15.38 3.81
C ILE A 105 19.83 16.19 4.73
N ARG A 106 21.14 16.11 4.48
CA ARG A 106 22.14 17.03 5.03
C ARG A 106 23.00 17.52 3.88
N ILE A 107 23.14 18.83 3.77
CA ILE A 107 24.10 19.44 2.85
C ILE A 107 25.39 19.66 3.63
N LYS A 108 26.48 19.09 3.14
CA LYS A 108 27.82 19.33 3.67
C LYS A 108 28.52 20.29 2.72
N ASP A 109 29.11 21.32 3.30
CA ASP A 109 29.83 22.46 2.71
C ASP A 109 29.48 22.92 1.27
N TYR A 110 29.16 24.21 1.10
CA TYR A 110 29.17 24.89 -0.20
C TYR A 110 29.66 26.36 -0.03
N PRO A 111 30.43 26.93 -0.97
CA PRO A 111 31.50 27.88 -0.71
C PRO A 111 31.03 29.32 -0.47
N LEU A 112 31.82 29.99 0.36
CA LEU A 112 32.23 31.40 0.31
C LEU A 112 31.27 32.49 0.83
N ILE A 113 29.94 32.36 0.86
CA ILE A 113 29.06 33.40 1.46
C ILE A 113 27.72 32.79 1.95
N GLY A 114 27.65 32.32 3.21
CA GLY A 114 26.39 31.98 3.88
C GLY A 114 26.38 30.62 4.58
N ASP A 115 25.32 30.37 5.33
CA ASP A 115 25.04 29.17 6.12
C ASP A 115 23.90 28.33 5.54
N LYS A 116 23.47 28.61 4.30
CA LYS A 116 22.32 27.98 3.65
C LYS A 116 22.55 27.68 2.16
N SER A 117 21.82 26.71 1.63
CA SER A 117 21.80 26.36 0.21
C SER A 117 20.39 26.01 -0.29
N ASP A 118 20.06 26.46 -1.50
CA ASP A 118 18.81 26.14 -2.18
C ASP A 118 18.96 24.85 -3.00
N ILE A 119 18.18 23.84 -2.65
CA ILE A 119 18.29 22.47 -3.15
C ILE A 119 17.01 22.02 -3.85
N PHE A 120 17.16 21.18 -4.87
CA PHE A 120 16.09 20.34 -5.40
C PHE A 120 16.62 18.96 -5.80
N LEU A 121 15.71 18.00 -5.87
CA LEU A 121 15.96 16.64 -6.32
C LEU A 121 15.39 16.41 -7.71
N LYS A 122 16.07 15.55 -8.47
CA LYS A 122 15.50 14.85 -9.61
C LYS A 122 15.54 13.35 -9.31
N ILE A 123 14.39 12.70 -9.33
CA ILE A 123 14.25 11.28 -9.08
C ILE A 123 13.73 10.66 -10.36
N PHE A 124 14.37 9.60 -10.83
CA PHE A 124 13.97 8.88 -12.03
C PHE A 124 13.56 7.48 -11.62
N ILE A 125 12.39 7.05 -12.09
CA ILE A 125 11.93 5.66 -11.99
C ILE A 125 11.77 5.19 -13.44
N ASN A 126 12.60 4.23 -13.83
CA ASN A 126 12.82 3.85 -15.22
C ASN A 126 13.17 5.09 -16.08
N ASN A 127 12.28 5.46 -17.00
CA ASN A 127 12.46 6.59 -17.91
C ASN A 127 11.70 7.86 -17.46
N ASN A 128 10.94 7.78 -16.38
CA ASN A 128 10.10 8.89 -15.89
C ASN A 128 10.88 9.76 -14.92
N GLU A 129 10.88 11.09 -15.15
CA GLU A 129 11.55 12.09 -14.30
C GLU A 129 10.54 12.75 -13.37
N TYR A 130 10.87 12.77 -12.08
CA TYR A 130 10.17 13.46 -11.02
C TYR A 130 11.07 14.52 -10.39
N ARG A 131 10.47 15.61 -9.92
CA ARG A 131 11.20 16.71 -9.29
C ARG A 131 10.62 17.01 -7.92
N PHE A 132 11.50 17.20 -6.93
CA PHE A 132 11.10 17.65 -5.59
C PHE A 132 11.91 18.87 -5.13
N PRO A 133 11.27 19.95 -4.65
CA PRO A 133 9.82 20.20 -4.75
C PRO A 133 9.39 20.25 -6.23
N GLU A 134 8.10 20.17 -6.53
CA GLU A 134 7.65 20.26 -7.94
C GLU A 134 8.05 21.58 -8.61
N LYS A 135 8.09 22.67 -7.82
CA LYS A 135 8.50 24.01 -8.26
C LYS A 135 9.43 24.64 -7.24
N GLY A 136 10.40 25.42 -7.73
CA GLY A 136 11.33 26.16 -6.87
C GLY A 136 12.36 25.25 -6.19
N TYR A 137 12.74 25.58 -4.97
CA TYR A 137 13.81 24.92 -4.22
C TYR A 137 13.47 24.95 -2.73
N ILE A 138 14.09 24.06 -1.97
CA ILE A 138 14.04 24.06 -0.51
C ILE A 138 15.38 24.58 -0.02
N THR A 139 15.34 25.55 0.89
CA THR A 139 16.54 26.09 1.52
C THR A 139 16.92 25.24 2.72
N PHE A 140 18.14 24.71 2.73
CA PHE A 140 18.70 23.92 3.82
C PHE A 140 19.77 24.73 4.55
N ASP A 141 19.85 24.58 5.88
CA ASP A 141 21.02 25.01 6.64
C ASP A 141 22.17 24.02 6.35
N ILE A 142 23.40 24.53 6.17
CA ILE A 142 24.59 23.71 5.97
C ILE A 142 24.94 22.95 7.26
N ASP A 143 25.48 21.75 7.12
CA ASP A 143 25.93 20.85 8.20
C ASP A 143 24.84 20.41 9.18
N LYS A 144 23.56 20.52 8.79
CA LYS A 144 22.42 20.19 9.63
C LYS A 144 21.54 19.12 9.00
N ASP A 145 21.24 18.08 9.79
CA ASP A 145 20.22 17.10 9.43
C ASP A 145 18.85 17.79 9.33
N THR A 146 18.24 17.70 8.16
CA THR A 146 16.90 18.22 7.91
C THR A 146 16.01 17.08 7.45
N TYR A 147 14.92 16.86 8.18
CA TYR A 147 13.90 15.89 7.80
C TYR A 147 13.02 16.48 6.71
N VAL A 148 12.72 15.68 5.71
CA VAL A 148 11.93 16.07 4.54
C VAL A 148 10.85 15.03 4.29
N GLU A 149 9.71 15.48 3.77
CA GLU A 149 8.61 14.63 3.35
C GLU A 149 8.52 14.64 1.82
N CYS A 150 9.49 13.98 1.18
CA CYS A 150 9.48 13.79 -0.27
C CYS A 150 9.01 12.37 -0.57
N ASN A 151 7.79 12.28 -1.09
CA ASN A 151 7.18 11.02 -1.48
C ASN A 151 6.89 11.07 -2.97
N ILE A 152 7.57 10.24 -3.75
CA ILE A 152 7.30 10.05 -5.18
C ILE A 152 6.70 8.67 -5.35
N THR A 153 5.50 8.61 -5.94
CA THR A 153 4.85 7.34 -6.30
C THR A 153 4.76 7.26 -7.82
N HIS A 154 5.09 6.10 -8.37
CA HIS A 154 4.95 5.82 -9.79
C HIS A 154 4.41 4.42 -10.00
N ASP A 155 3.32 4.38 -10.75
CA ASP A 155 2.83 3.20 -11.46
C ASP A 155 3.93 2.47 -12.21
N ILE A 156 3.98 1.14 -12.11
CA ILE A 156 5.00 0.36 -12.79
C ILE A 156 4.38 -0.82 -13.52
N ASP A 157 5.03 -1.22 -14.60
CA ASP A 157 4.80 -2.50 -15.26
C ASP A 157 5.39 -3.61 -14.38
N ASP A 158 4.56 -4.27 -13.59
CA ASP A 158 4.90 -5.39 -12.70
C ASP A 158 5.08 -6.73 -13.41
N SER A 159 4.87 -6.81 -14.73
CA SER A 159 5.46 -7.88 -15.55
C SER A 159 7.00 -7.88 -15.50
N VAL A 160 7.60 -6.75 -15.07
CA VAL A 160 9.04 -6.56 -14.94
C VAL A 160 9.44 -6.53 -13.46
N GLY A 161 10.05 -7.60 -12.97
CA GLY A 161 10.45 -7.63 -11.56
C GLY A 161 11.50 -6.57 -11.14
N TYR A 162 12.30 -6.02 -12.06
CA TYR A 162 13.39 -5.07 -11.74
C TYR A 162 13.22 -3.70 -12.42
N HIS A 163 13.21 -2.64 -11.61
CA HIS A 163 13.13 -1.25 -12.05
C HIS A 163 14.41 -0.48 -11.74
N GLN A 164 14.77 0.45 -12.63
CA GLN A 164 15.93 1.31 -12.40
C GLN A 164 15.49 2.60 -11.70
N ILE A 165 16.12 2.90 -10.57
CA ILE A 165 15.89 4.13 -9.82
C ILE A 165 17.17 4.94 -9.83
N ARG A 166 17.07 6.22 -10.23
CA ARG A 166 18.18 7.17 -10.14
C ARG A 166 17.76 8.37 -9.30
N ILE A 167 18.57 8.73 -8.32
CA ILE A 167 18.37 9.95 -7.52
C ILE A 167 19.53 10.90 -7.80
N GLU A 168 19.19 12.14 -8.12
CA GLU A 168 20.13 13.23 -8.31
C GLU A 168 19.72 14.42 -7.42
N MET A 169 20.71 15.14 -6.90
CA MET A 169 20.49 16.34 -6.10
C MET A 169 21.23 17.52 -6.74
N TYR A 170 20.62 18.70 -6.68
CA TYR A 170 21.13 19.91 -7.29
C TYR A 170 21.05 21.08 -6.32
N TYR A 171 22.04 21.95 -6.36
CA TYR A 171 21.99 23.26 -5.71
C TYR A 171 22.03 24.39 -6.74
N LYS A 172 21.52 25.55 -6.36
CA LYS A 172 21.57 26.76 -7.18
C LYS A 172 22.78 27.62 -6.81
N THR A 173 23.64 27.91 -7.78
CA THR A 173 24.76 28.83 -7.57
C THR A 173 24.29 30.28 -7.42
N VAL A 174 25.15 31.15 -6.88
CA VAL A 174 24.92 32.61 -6.85
C VAL A 174 24.66 33.23 -8.23
N ALA A 175 25.13 32.59 -9.30
CA ALA A 175 24.89 33.00 -10.68
C ALA A 175 23.54 32.49 -11.24
N GLY A 176 22.74 31.81 -10.41
CA GLY A 176 21.46 31.21 -10.79
C GLY A 176 21.58 29.93 -11.63
N ILE A 177 22.78 29.35 -11.71
CA ILE A 177 23.06 28.11 -12.47
C ILE A 177 22.88 26.91 -11.53
N ASP A 178 22.12 25.91 -11.98
CA ASP A 178 21.93 24.65 -11.28
C ASP A 178 23.16 23.76 -11.45
N LYS A 179 23.66 23.21 -10.34
CA LYS A 179 24.81 22.31 -10.33
C LYS A 179 24.50 21.09 -9.47
N LYS A 180 24.92 19.93 -9.96
CA LYS A 180 24.76 18.66 -9.25
C LYS A 180 25.67 18.64 -8.02
N ILE A 181 25.15 18.10 -6.90
CA ILE A 181 25.91 17.83 -5.68
C ILE A 181 26.20 16.34 -5.59
N ASP A 182 27.36 16.00 -5.03
CA ASP A 182 27.72 14.59 -4.84
C ASP A 182 26.91 14.00 -3.68
N ILE A 183 26.18 12.92 -3.96
CA ILE A 183 25.43 12.13 -2.97
C ILE A 183 25.81 10.65 -3.04
N ASN A 184 26.86 10.30 -3.78
CA ASN A 184 27.30 8.93 -3.96
C ASN A 184 28.63 8.71 -3.22
N PRO A 185 28.76 7.66 -2.40
CA PRO A 185 30.00 7.39 -1.67
C PRO A 185 31.19 7.03 -2.56
N LYS A 186 30.97 6.76 -3.85
CA LYS A 186 32.03 6.46 -4.82
C LYS A 186 32.53 7.74 -5.49
N LYS A 187 33.85 7.89 -5.51
CA LYS A 187 34.60 9.03 -6.05
C LYS A 187 34.19 9.57 -7.43
N ASP A 188 33.81 8.70 -8.38
CA ASP A 188 33.55 9.11 -9.77
C ASP A 188 32.05 9.13 -10.14
N GLU A 189 31.17 8.97 -9.15
CA GLU A 189 29.72 9.01 -9.31
C GLU A 189 29.16 10.16 -8.44
N ASN A 190 28.11 10.85 -8.87
CA ASN A 190 27.50 11.96 -8.11
C ASN A 190 25.97 11.87 -8.04
N TYR A 191 25.45 10.69 -8.31
CA TYR A 191 24.04 10.33 -8.26
C TYR A 191 23.93 8.90 -7.79
N ILE A 192 22.79 8.52 -7.22
CA ILE A 192 22.55 7.17 -6.73
C ILE A 192 21.79 6.41 -7.80
N ASN A 193 22.26 5.21 -8.14
CA ASN A 193 21.54 4.26 -9.00
C ASN A 193 21.22 3.00 -8.20
N ILE A 194 19.96 2.57 -8.25
CA ILE A 194 19.46 1.35 -7.62
C ILE A 194 18.70 0.54 -8.64
N SER A 195 19.06 -0.73 -8.79
CA SER A 195 18.24 -1.72 -9.45
C SER A 195 17.30 -2.31 -8.39
N TYR A 196 16.08 -1.82 -8.34
CA TYR A 196 15.09 -2.20 -7.34
C TYR A 196 14.27 -3.38 -7.84
N TYR A 197 14.28 -4.49 -7.08
CA TYR A 197 13.37 -5.60 -7.29
C TYR A 197 12.07 -5.31 -6.54
N ILE A 198 10.92 -5.40 -7.19
CA ILE A 198 9.61 -5.13 -6.54
C ILE A 198 9.20 -6.27 -5.59
N GLY A 199 9.92 -7.39 -5.62
CA GLY A 199 9.54 -8.58 -4.87
C GLY A 199 8.53 -9.42 -5.64
N ASN A 200 7.87 -10.34 -4.93
CA ASN A 200 6.66 -11.03 -5.38
C ASN A 200 5.53 -10.69 -4.41
N LYS A 201 5.55 -9.47 -3.85
CA LYS A 201 4.52 -8.96 -2.94
C LYS A 201 4.51 -7.44 -2.87
N VAL A 202 3.31 -6.88 -2.76
CA VAL A 202 3.12 -5.54 -2.22
C VAL A 202 3.71 -5.44 -0.81
N GLY A 203 4.31 -4.30 -0.50
CA GLY A 203 5.01 -4.02 0.75
C GLY A 203 6.46 -4.50 0.80
N TYR A 204 7.02 -5.03 -0.30
CA TYR A 204 8.46 -5.21 -0.39
C TYR A 204 9.18 -3.87 -0.22
N GLN A 205 10.27 -3.85 0.55
CA GLN A 205 11.00 -2.62 0.86
C GLN A 205 12.50 -2.80 0.64
N TRP A 206 13.13 -1.76 0.11
CA TRP A 206 14.56 -1.55 0.18
C TRP A 206 14.91 -0.32 1.03
N PRO A 207 15.87 -0.42 1.95
CA PRO A 207 16.54 -1.64 2.39
C PRO A 207 15.61 -2.59 3.15
N THR A 208 15.80 -3.91 3.03
CA THR A 208 14.88 -4.94 3.55
C THR A 208 14.81 -5.02 5.08
N ASN A 209 15.90 -4.69 5.78
CA ASN A 209 16.04 -4.87 7.23
C ASN A 209 16.32 -3.56 7.99
N LYS A 210 16.06 -2.42 7.35
CA LYS A 210 16.20 -1.11 7.98
C LYS A 210 15.00 -0.26 7.59
N GLU A 211 14.71 0.75 8.39
CA GLU A 211 13.69 1.73 8.02
C GLU A 211 14.08 2.49 6.74
N TYR A 212 15.37 2.81 6.58
CA TYR A 212 15.93 3.49 5.40
C TYR A 212 17.45 3.27 5.30
N GLU A 213 18.03 3.65 4.16
CA GLU A 213 19.49 3.69 3.96
C GLU A 213 19.94 5.14 3.73
N CYS A 214 21.12 5.50 4.24
CA CYS A 214 21.73 6.81 3.99
C CYS A 214 22.93 6.65 3.06
N TYR A 215 22.94 7.46 2.01
CA TYR A 215 24.08 7.62 1.12
C TYR A 215 24.71 8.96 1.44
N ASP A 216 26.03 8.94 1.53
CA ASP A 216 26.84 10.10 1.85
C ASP A 216 27.85 10.26 0.73
N GLY A 217 27.95 11.46 0.15
CA GLY A 217 28.84 11.71 -0.98
C GLY A 217 30.31 11.43 -0.63
N SER A 218 31.13 11.29 -1.67
CA SER A 218 32.50 10.83 -1.52
C SER A 218 33.44 11.94 -1.02
N ASP A 219 34.33 11.60 -0.08
CA ASP A 219 35.40 12.49 0.38
C ASP A 219 36.65 12.30 -0.51
N ASP A 220 36.59 12.82 -1.73
CA ASP A 220 37.57 12.54 -2.76
C ASP A 220 38.71 13.57 -2.87
N GLY A 221 38.72 14.55 -1.96
CA GLY A 221 39.70 15.63 -1.88
C GLY A 221 39.65 16.65 -3.03
N ALA A 222 38.71 16.54 -3.97
CA ALA A 222 38.59 17.47 -5.11
C ALA A 222 37.58 18.60 -4.89
N ARG A 223 36.81 18.57 -3.79
CA ARG A 223 36.09 19.66 -3.08
C ARG A 223 35.11 18.99 -2.10
N GLU A 224 35.14 19.37 -0.83
CA GLU A 224 34.34 18.90 0.32
C GLU A 224 32.80 19.10 0.19
N ARG A 225 32.24 19.03 -1.03
CA ARG A 225 30.87 19.43 -1.37
C ARG A 225 30.01 18.21 -1.64
N ASP A 226 29.72 17.48 -0.60
CA ASP A 226 28.82 16.33 -0.60
C ASP A 226 27.49 16.66 0.07
N ALA A 227 26.50 15.80 -0.16
CA ALA A 227 25.32 15.77 0.65
C ALA A 227 25.06 14.33 1.07
N MET A 228 24.48 14.21 2.26
CA MET A 228 23.91 12.96 2.71
C MET A 228 22.42 12.97 2.39
N ILE A 229 21.91 11.86 1.88
CA ILE A 229 20.50 11.63 1.63
C ILE A 229 20.11 10.27 2.21
N CYS A 230 19.02 10.24 2.98
CA CYS A 230 18.46 9.03 3.56
C CYS A 230 17.06 8.78 3.00
N PHE A 231 16.84 7.58 2.48
CA PHE A 231 15.60 7.23 1.81
C PHE A 231 15.32 5.73 1.88
N ARG A 232 14.08 5.37 1.54
CA ARG A 232 13.66 3.99 1.30
C ARG A 232 12.79 3.91 0.06
N ILE A 233 12.65 2.71 -0.46
CA ILE A 233 11.84 2.39 -1.63
C ILE A 233 10.88 1.28 -1.22
N VAL A 234 9.59 1.43 -1.51
CA VAL A 234 8.54 0.48 -1.13
C VAL A 234 7.68 0.18 -2.36
N THR A 235 7.35 -1.09 -2.56
CA THR A 235 6.32 -1.51 -3.52
C THR A 235 4.97 -1.37 -2.83
N VAL A 236 4.05 -0.64 -3.43
CA VAL A 236 2.70 -0.38 -2.92
C VAL A 236 1.68 -0.74 -3.99
N SER A 237 0.41 -0.94 -3.61
CA SER A 237 -0.72 -0.97 -4.54
C SER A 237 -1.31 0.44 -4.67
#